data_AF-A0A1B6K1X2-F1
#
_entry.id   AF-A0A1B6K1X2-F1
#
_cell.length_a   1.000
_cell.length_b   1.000
_cell.length_c   1.000
_cell.angle_alpha   90.00
_cell.angle_beta   90.00
_cell.angle_gamma   90.00
#
_symmetry.space_group_name_H-M   'P 1'
#
loop_
_entity.id
_entity.type
_entity.pdbx_description
1 polymer ?
#
loop_
_entity_poly.entity_id
_entity_poly.type
_entity_poly.pdbx_seq_one_letter_code
_entity_poly.pdbx_strand_id
1 'polypeptide(L)'
;MSTGHFLRSVILVSEKAAKIARAIRQEEHLLSLLVREKKEDEKNQRFAHDFKTLADVLVQEVVKHDLGSEFPDLVGHICGEESNEFSCLDGETICLTVGGTEEETYNQLVRILGNERAACTLAHLVHSTAEVDLVIPSCSLSTDELAIWIDPIDATAEYITGGSVESEVAGMFRTGLPCVTVLIGAFHRLSGTPVLGVINQPFCQQFADRWEGKILWGFGRENNLTSHILEPSLPQTNKLVVLSCSESAEVKSRLTAGGFKLIEAAGAGYKLLCVALRLVSAYVL
;
A
#
# COMPACT_ATOMS: atom_id res chain seq x y z
N MET A 1 7.88 14.29 -24.81
CA MET A 1 6.98 13.64 -23.84
C MET A 1 7.65 13.71 -22.49
N SER A 2 6.91 14.14 -21.47
CA SER A 2 7.42 14.65 -20.19
C SER A 2 7.98 13.53 -19.30
N THR A 3 9.19 13.04 -19.58
CA THR A 3 9.79 11.94 -18.80
C THR A 3 10.14 12.34 -17.37
N GLY A 4 10.24 13.64 -17.07
CA GLY A 4 10.74 14.16 -15.79
C GLY A 4 9.88 13.98 -14.54
N HIS A 5 8.58 13.66 -14.67
CA HIS A 5 7.62 13.76 -13.56
C HIS A 5 7.01 12.42 -13.10
N PHE A 6 7.35 11.28 -13.72
CA PHE A 6 6.73 10.00 -13.40
C PHE A 6 6.81 9.63 -11.91
N LEU A 7 7.98 9.77 -11.28
CA LEU A 7 8.14 9.55 -9.83
C LEU A 7 7.21 10.44 -9.01
N ARG A 8 7.04 11.71 -9.41
CA ARG A 8 6.16 12.65 -8.71
C ARG A 8 4.71 12.17 -8.76
N SER A 9 4.25 11.72 -9.92
CA SER A 9 2.89 11.19 -10.10
C SER A 9 2.65 9.94 -9.26
N VAL A 10 3.61 9.01 -9.21
CA VAL A 10 3.52 7.80 -8.37
C VAL A 10 3.49 8.17 -6.88
N ILE A 11 4.30 9.14 -6.44
CA ILE A 11 4.28 9.63 -5.05
C ILE A 11 2.93 10.26 -4.72
N LEU A 12 2.42 11.16 -5.58
CA LEU A 12 1.16 11.86 -5.35
C LEU A 12 -0.02 10.89 -5.29
N VAL A 13 -0.09 9.91 -6.19
CA VAL A 13 -1.16 8.93 -6.18
C VAL A 13 -1.07 7.98 -4.98
N SER A 14 0.14 7.64 -4.52
CA SER A 14 0.33 6.90 -3.26
C SER A 14 -0.19 7.68 -2.04
N GLU A 15 -0.03 9.02 -2.04
CA GLU A 15 -0.53 9.87 -0.97
C GLU A 15 -2.05 10.03 -1.04
N LYS A 16 -2.61 10.10 -2.25
CA LYS A 16 -4.06 10.07 -2.46
C LYS A 16 -4.65 8.77 -1.93
N ALA A 17 -4.03 7.63 -2.23
CA ALA A 17 -4.38 6.32 -1.67
C ALA A 17 -4.32 6.32 -0.13
N ALA A 18 -3.25 6.84 0.47
CA ALA A 18 -3.10 6.95 1.91
C ALA A 18 -4.16 7.86 2.56
N LYS A 19 -4.53 8.97 1.90
CA LYS A 19 -5.62 9.86 2.35
C LYS A 19 -6.97 9.13 2.36
N ILE A 20 -7.28 8.37 1.30
CA ILE A 20 -8.48 7.54 1.23
C ILE A 20 -8.50 6.53 2.38
N ALA A 21 -7.41 5.79 2.59
CA ALA A 21 -7.30 4.81 3.67
C ALA A 21 -7.50 5.44 5.06
N ARG A 22 -6.93 6.63 5.32
CA ARG A 22 -7.13 7.37 6.57
C ARG A 22 -8.57 7.84 6.74
N ALA A 23 -9.18 8.42 5.69
CA ALA A 23 -10.54 8.94 5.75
C ALA A 23 -11.55 7.83 6.05
N ILE A 24 -11.42 6.68 5.38
CA ILE A 24 -12.23 5.48 5.66
C ILE A 24 -12.05 5.04 7.10
N ARG A 25 -10.81 5.03 7.61
CA ARG A 25 -10.52 4.56 8.97
C ARG A 25 -11.03 5.49 10.07
N GLN A 26 -11.18 6.79 9.78
CA GLN A 26 -11.73 7.79 10.70
C GLN A 26 -13.26 7.66 10.87
N GLU A 27 -13.95 7.05 9.91
CA GLU A 27 -15.40 6.84 9.96
C GLU A 27 -15.74 5.36 10.18
N GLU A 28 -16.01 4.96 11.42
CA GLU A 28 -16.29 3.55 11.78
C GLU A 28 -17.43 2.93 10.96
N HIS A 29 -18.50 3.70 10.70
CA HIS A 29 -19.60 3.26 9.85
C HIS A 29 -19.13 2.99 8.42
N LEU A 30 -18.32 3.89 7.85
CA LEU A 30 -17.78 3.73 6.51
C LEU A 30 -16.88 2.49 6.44
N LEU A 31 -15.96 2.30 7.39
CA LEU A 31 -15.13 1.10 7.47
C LEU A 31 -15.97 -0.19 7.49
N SER A 32 -17.00 -0.24 8.35
CA SER A 32 -17.84 -1.44 8.48
C SER A 32 -18.59 -1.81 7.19
N LEU A 33 -18.94 -0.83 6.36
CA LEU A 33 -19.60 -1.05 5.07
C LEU A 33 -18.65 -1.61 4.01
N LEU A 34 -17.34 -1.35 4.16
CA LEU A 34 -16.34 -1.65 3.14
C LEU A 34 -15.64 -2.99 3.36
N VAL A 35 -15.72 -3.57 4.55
CA VAL A 35 -15.09 -4.87 4.87
C VAL A 35 -15.93 -6.03 4.34
N ARG A 36 -15.30 -6.91 3.55
CA ARG A 36 -15.85 -8.20 3.12
C ARG A 36 -14.80 -9.29 3.30
N GLU A 37 -15.22 -10.52 3.59
CA GLU A 37 -14.30 -11.67 3.54
C GLU A 37 -14.05 -12.07 2.08
N LYS A 38 -12.80 -12.42 1.74
CA LYS A 38 -12.47 -12.98 0.42
C LYS A 38 -13.19 -14.31 0.22
N LYS A 39 -13.59 -14.59 -1.02
CA LYS A 39 -14.14 -15.91 -1.39
C LYS A 39 -13.02 -16.95 -1.33
N GLU A 40 -13.37 -18.22 -1.08
CA GLU A 40 -12.40 -19.32 -0.89
C GLU A 40 -11.36 -19.48 -2.02
N ASP A 41 -11.72 -19.11 -3.25
CA ASP A 41 -10.84 -19.13 -4.43
C ASP A 41 -9.83 -17.97 -4.48
N GLU A 42 -10.06 -16.90 -3.72
CA GLU A 42 -9.20 -15.72 -3.61
C GLU A 42 -8.41 -15.69 -2.29
N LYS A 43 -8.67 -16.62 -1.35
CA LYS A 43 -8.01 -16.66 -0.04
C LYS A 43 -6.55 -17.11 -0.14
N ASN A 44 -5.65 -16.37 0.48
CA ASN A 44 -4.29 -16.81 0.72
C ASN A 44 -4.25 -17.82 1.89
N GLN A 45 -3.86 -19.05 1.58
CA GLN A 45 -3.84 -20.20 2.51
C GLN A 45 -2.95 -20.01 3.75
N ARG A 46 -2.10 -18.98 3.78
CA ARG A 46 -1.26 -18.64 4.94
C ARG A 46 -2.00 -17.87 6.04
N PHE A 47 -3.20 -17.33 5.77
CA PHE A 47 -3.98 -16.53 6.73
C PHE A 47 -5.26 -17.25 7.17
N ALA A 48 -5.62 -17.12 8.45
CA ALA A 48 -6.82 -17.73 9.03
C ALA A 48 -8.13 -17.04 8.58
N HIS A 49 -8.06 -15.73 8.32
CA HIS A 49 -9.13 -14.91 7.76
C HIS A 49 -8.48 -13.96 6.74
N ASP A 50 -8.91 -14.02 5.49
CA ASP A 50 -8.44 -13.14 4.41
C ASP A 50 -9.59 -12.21 4.01
N PHE A 51 -9.35 -10.91 4.11
CA PHE A 51 -10.35 -9.88 3.90
C PHE A 51 -10.01 -9.10 2.64
N LYS A 52 -11.03 -8.76 1.87
CA LYS A 52 -10.96 -7.81 0.77
C LYS A 52 -11.87 -6.67 1.12
N THR A 53 -11.35 -5.45 1.14
CA THR A 53 -12.21 -4.30 1.34
C THR A 53 -12.52 -3.63 0.02
N LEU A 54 -13.71 -3.01 -0.09
CA LEU A 54 -13.97 -2.07 -1.19
C LEU A 54 -12.92 -0.93 -1.18
N ALA A 55 -12.28 -0.64 -0.04
CA ALA A 55 -11.18 0.30 0.05
C ALA A 55 -9.94 -0.16 -0.74
N ASP A 56 -9.57 -1.44 -0.67
CA ASP A 56 -8.45 -2.00 -1.45
C ASP A 56 -8.68 -1.80 -2.95
N VAL A 57 -9.88 -2.16 -3.43
CA VAL A 57 -10.25 -2.00 -4.84
C VAL A 57 -10.28 -0.53 -5.23
N LEU A 58 -10.88 0.34 -4.42
CA LEU A 58 -10.92 1.78 -4.70
C LEU A 58 -9.52 2.38 -4.80
N VAL A 59 -8.63 2.06 -3.86
CA VAL A 59 -7.24 2.52 -3.90
C VAL A 59 -6.54 2.04 -5.16
N GLN A 60 -6.70 0.77 -5.52
CA GLN A 60 -6.10 0.22 -6.73
C GLN A 60 -6.62 0.91 -7.99
N GLU A 61 -7.93 1.13 -8.10
CA GLU A 61 -8.56 1.78 -9.26
C GLU A 61 -8.21 3.27 -9.34
N VAL A 62 -8.01 3.96 -8.22
CA VAL A 62 -7.47 5.33 -8.20
C VAL A 62 -6.05 5.38 -8.78
N VAL A 63 -5.19 4.44 -8.41
CA VAL A 63 -3.83 4.36 -8.96
C VAL A 63 -3.86 4.08 -10.47
N LYS A 64 -4.70 3.14 -10.92
CA LYS A 64 -4.89 2.84 -12.34
C LYS A 64 -5.40 4.05 -13.12
N HIS A 65 -6.41 4.73 -12.60
CA HIS A 65 -7.03 5.87 -13.25
C HIS A 65 -6.07 7.06 -13.38
N ASP A 66 -5.46 7.49 -12.27
CA ASP A 66 -4.65 8.71 -12.27
C ASP A 66 -3.36 8.51 -13.08
N LEU A 67 -2.67 7.37 -12.92
CA LEU A 67 -1.46 7.08 -13.70
C LEU A 67 -1.79 6.75 -15.17
N GLY A 68 -2.88 6.04 -15.44
CA GLY A 68 -3.30 5.73 -16.82
C GLY A 68 -3.72 6.98 -17.60
N SER A 69 -4.30 7.98 -16.92
CA SER A 69 -4.69 9.26 -17.52
C SER A 69 -3.47 10.11 -17.88
N GLU A 70 -2.43 10.10 -17.05
CA GLU A 70 -1.21 10.89 -17.27
C GLU A 70 -0.18 10.18 -18.17
N PHE A 71 -0.14 8.84 -18.13
CA PHE A 71 0.79 8.00 -18.88
C PHE A 71 0.03 6.92 -19.67
N PRO A 72 -0.45 7.26 -20.89
CA PRO A 72 -1.23 6.32 -21.71
C PRO A 72 -0.53 4.99 -22.00
N ASP A 73 0.79 4.96 -22.04
CA ASP A 73 1.58 3.74 -22.28
C ASP A 73 1.47 2.70 -21.14
N LEU A 74 1.01 3.12 -19.95
CA LEU A 74 0.78 2.24 -18.81
C LEU A 74 -0.63 1.65 -18.80
N VAL A 75 -1.56 2.15 -19.63
CA VAL A 75 -2.92 1.64 -19.68
C VAL A 75 -2.89 0.15 -20.08
N GLY A 76 -3.53 -0.69 -19.26
CA GLY A 76 -3.47 -2.16 -19.41
C GLY A 76 -2.21 -2.83 -18.84
N HIS A 77 -1.29 -2.06 -18.26
CA HIS A 77 -0.05 -2.54 -17.64
C HIS A 77 0.09 -2.14 -16.16
N ILE A 78 -1.01 -1.73 -15.53
CA ILE A 78 -1.10 -1.47 -14.10
C ILE A 78 -1.90 -2.61 -13.47
N CYS A 79 -1.20 -3.49 -12.76
CA CYS A 79 -1.75 -4.66 -12.08
C CYS A 79 -1.72 -4.46 -10.57
N GLY A 80 -2.50 -5.24 -9.84
CA GLY A 80 -2.43 -5.32 -8.38
C GLY A 80 -3.13 -6.57 -7.87
N GLU A 81 -3.18 -6.70 -6.55
CA GLU A 81 -3.76 -7.87 -5.86
C GLU A 81 -5.26 -8.07 -6.16
N GLU A 82 -6.01 -6.97 -6.30
CA GLU A 82 -7.46 -7.03 -6.20
C GLU A 82 -8.17 -7.11 -7.55
N SER A 83 -9.20 -7.95 -7.63
CA SER A 83 -10.21 -7.88 -8.69
C SER A 83 -11.13 -6.68 -8.48
N ASN A 84 -11.46 -5.94 -9.55
CA ASN A 84 -12.40 -4.83 -9.48
C ASN A 84 -13.85 -5.23 -9.74
N GLU A 85 -14.14 -6.53 -9.82
CA GLU A 85 -15.49 -7.05 -10.01
C GLU A 85 -16.27 -7.16 -8.70
N PHE A 86 -17.52 -6.69 -8.71
CA PHE A 86 -18.45 -6.76 -7.59
C PHE A 86 -19.81 -7.28 -8.04
N SER A 87 -20.40 -8.16 -7.23
CA SER A 87 -21.82 -8.49 -7.34
C SER A 87 -22.66 -7.43 -6.61
N CYS A 88 -23.59 -6.81 -7.32
CA CYS A 88 -24.50 -5.80 -6.83
C CYS A 88 -25.75 -6.41 -6.17
N LEU A 89 -26.49 -5.57 -5.44
CA LEU A 89 -27.72 -5.97 -4.72
C LEU A 89 -28.83 -6.45 -5.67
N ASP A 90 -28.80 -6.01 -6.93
CA ASP A 90 -29.71 -6.39 -8.00
C ASP A 90 -29.32 -7.74 -8.68
N GLY A 91 -28.21 -8.35 -8.27
CA GLY A 91 -27.68 -9.60 -8.84
C GLY A 91 -26.81 -9.40 -10.09
N GLU A 92 -26.63 -8.17 -10.56
CA GLU A 92 -25.70 -7.86 -11.65
C GLU A 92 -24.25 -7.82 -11.15
N THR A 93 -23.30 -8.03 -12.06
CA THR A 93 -21.87 -7.84 -11.77
C THR A 93 -21.41 -6.52 -12.39
N ILE A 94 -20.77 -5.67 -11.57
CA ILE A 94 -20.19 -4.40 -11.99
C ILE A 94 -18.68 -4.47 -11.82
N CYS A 95 -17.94 -4.03 -12.83
CA CYS A 95 -16.52 -3.71 -12.71
C CYS A 95 -16.39 -2.27 -12.21
N LEU A 96 -15.99 -2.08 -10.95
CA LEU A 96 -15.76 -0.76 -10.40
C LEU A 96 -14.56 -0.11 -11.10
N THR A 97 -14.75 1.09 -11.61
CA THR A 97 -13.69 1.95 -12.15
C THR A 97 -13.91 3.38 -11.69
N VAL A 98 -12.83 4.14 -11.52
CA VAL A 98 -12.94 5.60 -11.31
C VAL A 98 -13.37 6.22 -12.63
N GLY A 99 -14.53 6.87 -12.64
CA GLY A 99 -15.07 7.55 -13.82
C GLY A 99 -14.33 8.84 -14.13
N GLY A 100 -14.61 9.43 -15.29
CA GLY A 100 -14.04 10.72 -15.67
C GLY A 100 -14.61 11.88 -14.85
N THR A 101 -15.72 11.65 -14.13
CA THR A 101 -16.34 12.61 -13.22
C THR A 101 -16.67 11.98 -11.86
N GLU A 102 -16.82 12.85 -10.84
CA GLU A 102 -17.26 12.45 -9.50
C GLU A 102 -18.64 11.78 -9.55
N GLU A 103 -19.56 12.29 -10.39
CA GLU A 103 -20.91 11.75 -10.58
C GLU A 103 -20.91 10.32 -11.15
N GLU A 104 -20.07 10.04 -12.15
CA GLU A 104 -19.93 8.69 -12.71
C GLU A 104 -19.42 7.68 -11.67
N THR A 105 -18.52 8.12 -10.80
CA THR A 105 -17.96 7.27 -9.74
C THR A 105 -18.96 7.05 -8.61
N TYR A 106 -19.68 8.11 -8.23
CA TYR A 106 -20.78 8.06 -7.27
C TYR A 106 -21.86 7.05 -7.70
N ASN A 107 -22.31 7.11 -8.95
CA ASN A 107 -23.36 6.23 -9.46
C ASN A 107 -22.99 4.74 -9.36
N GLN A 108 -21.73 4.38 -9.62
CA GLN A 108 -21.23 3.01 -9.43
C GLN A 108 -21.22 2.64 -7.94
N LEU A 109 -20.70 3.51 -7.08
CA LEU A 109 -20.59 3.27 -5.64
C LEU A 109 -21.95 3.11 -4.95
N VAL A 110 -22.96 3.91 -5.33
CA VAL A 110 -24.33 3.75 -4.81
C VAL A 110 -24.88 2.37 -5.13
N ARG A 111 -24.67 1.87 -6.36
CA ARG A 111 -25.13 0.52 -6.75
C ARG A 111 -24.43 -0.60 -5.98
N ILE A 112 -23.15 -0.41 -5.63
CA ILE A 112 -22.35 -1.39 -4.89
C ILE A 112 -22.67 -1.38 -3.39
N LEU A 113 -22.84 -0.19 -2.81
CA LEU A 113 -22.97 0.02 -1.35
C LEU A 113 -24.41 0.07 -0.87
N GLY A 114 -25.36 0.48 -1.73
CA GLY A 114 -26.72 0.81 -1.30
C GLY A 114 -26.80 1.97 -0.30
N ASN A 115 -25.74 2.78 -0.19
CA ASN A 115 -25.62 3.86 0.78
C ASN A 115 -25.12 5.14 0.09
N GLU A 116 -26.04 6.09 -0.12
CA GLU A 116 -25.77 7.35 -0.83
C GLU A 116 -24.72 8.21 -0.14
N ARG A 117 -24.76 8.28 1.20
CA ARG A 117 -23.80 9.09 1.95
C ARG A 117 -22.39 8.53 1.82
N ALA A 118 -22.22 7.22 2.00
CA ALA A 118 -20.92 6.56 1.83
C ALA A 118 -20.40 6.70 0.40
N ALA A 119 -21.27 6.50 -0.60
CA ALA A 119 -20.91 6.66 -2.00
C ALA A 119 -20.47 8.09 -2.34
N CYS A 120 -21.19 9.10 -1.84
CA CYS A 120 -20.84 10.51 -2.01
C CYS A 120 -19.47 10.83 -1.38
N THR A 121 -19.25 10.43 -0.12
CA THR A 121 -17.96 10.62 0.55
C THR A 121 -16.81 9.98 -0.23
N LEU A 122 -16.97 8.72 -0.67
CA LEU A 122 -15.93 8.01 -1.40
C LEU A 122 -15.67 8.60 -2.79
N ALA A 123 -16.72 8.96 -3.53
CA ALA A 123 -16.58 9.61 -4.84
C ALA A 123 -15.80 10.93 -4.72
N HIS A 124 -16.13 11.75 -3.71
CA HIS A 124 -15.39 12.97 -3.44
C HIS A 124 -13.92 12.70 -3.11
N LEU A 125 -13.64 11.72 -2.25
CA LEU A 125 -12.27 11.36 -1.87
C LEU A 125 -11.44 10.89 -3.06
N VAL A 126 -11.98 10.04 -3.94
CA VAL A 126 -11.24 9.53 -5.11
C VAL A 126 -11.05 10.57 -6.21
N HIS A 127 -11.84 11.64 -6.24
CA HIS A 127 -11.64 12.78 -7.15
C HIS A 127 -10.82 13.92 -6.53
N SER A 128 -10.52 13.84 -5.23
CA SER A 128 -9.69 14.83 -4.54
C SER A 128 -8.22 14.78 -4.99
N THR A 129 -7.49 15.87 -4.75
CA THR A 129 -6.06 15.97 -5.04
C THR A 129 -5.20 15.66 -3.81
N ALA A 130 -4.04 15.06 -4.07
CA ALA A 130 -2.99 14.90 -3.08
C ALA A 130 -1.92 15.98 -3.24
N GLU A 131 -1.34 16.37 -2.11
CA GLU A 131 -0.19 17.27 -2.06
C GLU A 131 0.83 16.65 -1.11
N VAL A 132 2.10 16.77 -1.45
CA VAL A 132 3.21 16.29 -0.63
C VAL A 132 4.23 17.41 -0.51
N ASP A 133 4.68 17.64 0.72
CA ASP A 133 5.78 18.56 1.01
C ASP A 133 7.13 17.81 0.90
N LEU A 134 7.48 17.42 -0.32
CA LEU A 134 8.70 16.68 -0.64
C LEU A 134 9.39 17.30 -1.86
N VAL A 135 10.71 17.45 -1.76
CA VAL A 135 11.55 17.78 -2.92
C VAL A 135 11.75 16.51 -3.73
N ILE A 136 11.01 16.39 -4.82
CA ILE A 136 11.03 15.21 -5.69
C ILE A 136 11.96 15.48 -6.88
N PRO A 137 13.04 14.71 -7.07
CA PRO A 137 13.93 14.87 -8.21
C PRO A 137 13.22 14.46 -9.50
N SER A 138 13.72 14.96 -10.63
CA SER A 138 13.26 14.49 -11.93
C SER A 138 13.65 13.03 -12.13
N CYS A 139 12.69 12.21 -12.54
CA CYS A 139 12.94 10.83 -12.95
C CYS A 139 13.19 10.79 -14.46
N SER A 140 14.12 9.97 -14.95
CA SER A 140 14.38 9.81 -16.39
C SER A 140 13.83 8.50 -16.96
N LEU A 141 13.05 7.76 -16.17
CA LEU A 141 12.46 6.50 -16.60
C LEU A 141 11.42 6.75 -17.69
N SER A 142 11.54 6.00 -18.79
CA SER A 142 10.52 5.93 -19.83
C SER A 142 9.43 4.96 -19.40
N THR A 143 8.16 5.31 -19.61
CA THR A 143 6.98 4.53 -19.20
C THR A 143 6.57 3.46 -20.22
N ASP A 144 7.05 3.57 -21.45
CA ASP A 144 6.70 2.70 -22.57
C ASP A 144 7.06 1.24 -22.38
N GLU A 145 8.10 0.92 -21.61
CA GLU A 145 8.55 -0.45 -21.32
C GLU A 145 8.21 -0.92 -19.89
N LEU A 146 7.45 -0.12 -19.13
CA LEU A 146 7.16 -0.40 -17.74
C LEU A 146 5.78 -1.04 -17.53
N ALA A 147 5.69 -1.79 -16.46
CA ALA A 147 4.44 -2.19 -15.83
C ALA A 147 4.50 -1.84 -14.34
N ILE A 148 3.32 -1.73 -13.74
CA ILE A 148 3.15 -1.41 -12.32
C ILE A 148 2.49 -2.58 -11.61
N TRP A 149 2.94 -2.84 -10.38
CA TRP A 149 2.31 -3.75 -9.43
C TRP A 149 1.92 -2.98 -8.17
N ILE A 150 0.67 -3.15 -7.72
CA ILE A 150 0.09 -2.43 -6.60
C ILE A 150 -0.35 -3.42 -5.52
N ASP A 151 0.08 -3.15 -4.29
CA ASP A 151 -0.57 -3.66 -3.09
C ASP A 151 -1.28 -2.47 -2.42
N PRO A 152 -2.62 -2.37 -2.55
CA PRO A 152 -3.36 -1.16 -2.22
C PRO A 152 -3.38 -0.87 -0.72
N ILE A 153 -3.53 -1.90 0.12
CA ILE A 153 -3.47 -1.81 1.59
C ILE A 153 -2.83 -3.10 2.13
N ASP A 154 -1.50 -3.17 2.12
CA ASP A 154 -0.74 -4.26 2.76
C ASP A 154 -1.06 -4.27 4.26
N ALA A 155 -1.19 -5.48 4.80
CA ALA A 155 -1.69 -5.74 6.16
C ALA A 155 -3.18 -5.38 6.36
N THR A 156 -4.05 -5.75 5.43
CA THR A 156 -5.51 -5.52 5.49
C THR A 156 -6.13 -5.94 6.84
N ALA A 157 -5.69 -7.05 7.44
CA ALA A 157 -6.16 -7.49 8.75
C ALA A 157 -5.85 -6.46 9.87
N GLU A 158 -4.67 -5.84 9.81
CA GLU A 158 -4.25 -4.78 10.75
C GLU A 158 -5.00 -3.48 10.48
N TYR A 159 -5.28 -3.17 9.21
CA TYR A 159 -6.11 -2.03 8.82
C TYR A 159 -7.52 -2.11 9.41
N ILE A 160 -8.16 -3.28 9.28
CA ILE A 160 -9.50 -3.55 9.80
C ILE A 160 -9.53 -3.52 11.32
N THR A 161 -8.62 -4.27 11.97
CA THR A 161 -8.57 -4.37 13.44
C THR A 161 -8.22 -3.01 14.07
N GLY A 162 -7.29 -2.29 13.45
CA GLY A 162 -6.73 -1.06 13.98
C GLY A 162 -5.90 -1.24 15.25
N GLY A 163 -5.75 -0.15 16.01
CA GLY A 163 -4.86 -0.10 17.17
C GLY A 163 -3.38 -0.07 16.80
N SER A 164 -2.52 -0.28 17.78
CA SER A 164 -1.07 -0.42 17.60
C SER A 164 -0.46 -1.12 18.80
N VAL A 165 0.42 -2.10 18.56
CA VAL A 165 1.25 -2.71 19.61
C VAL A 165 2.71 -2.45 19.29
N GLU A 166 3.33 -1.55 20.06
CA GLU A 166 4.76 -1.30 19.97
C GLU A 166 5.57 -2.47 20.51
N SER A 167 6.73 -2.70 19.90
CA SER A 167 7.77 -3.60 20.38
C SER A 167 8.65 -2.84 21.36
N GLU A 168 8.91 -3.45 22.52
CA GLU A 168 9.92 -2.98 23.48
C GLU A 168 11.33 -2.89 22.86
N VAL A 169 11.55 -3.55 21.73
CA VAL A 169 12.82 -3.58 21.00
C VAL A 169 12.73 -2.68 19.77
N ALA A 170 13.61 -1.68 19.71
CA ALA A 170 13.90 -0.83 18.54
C ALA A 170 12.78 0.12 18.08
N GLY A 171 11.75 0.40 18.90
CA GLY A 171 10.68 1.34 18.54
C GLY A 171 9.89 0.92 17.28
N MET A 172 9.87 -0.39 17.00
CA MET A 172 9.12 -0.98 15.90
C MET A 172 7.72 -1.37 16.36
N PHE A 173 6.78 -1.49 15.44
CA PHE A 173 5.45 -2.01 15.73
C PHE A 173 5.37 -3.50 15.39
N ARG A 174 4.69 -4.27 16.23
CA ARG A 174 4.40 -5.69 15.96
C ARG A 174 3.12 -5.83 15.16
N THR A 175 2.09 -5.07 15.52
CA THR A 175 0.74 -5.12 14.92
C THR A 175 0.10 -3.73 14.93
N GLY A 176 -1.03 -3.62 14.24
CA GLY A 176 -1.88 -2.44 14.16
C GLY A 176 -1.62 -1.55 12.95
N LEU A 177 -2.28 -0.38 12.94
CA LEU A 177 -2.27 0.58 11.84
C LEU A 177 -0.85 0.98 11.37
N PRO A 178 0.16 1.13 12.25
CA PRO A 178 1.51 1.44 11.79
C PRO A 178 2.13 0.36 10.88
N CYS A 179 1.63 -0.87 10.89
CA CYS A 179 2.08 -1.93 10.00
C CYS A 179 1.44 -1.87 8.60
N VAL A 180 0.48 -0.97 8.37
CA VAL A 180 -0.23 -0.83 7.09
C VAL A 180 0.58 0.00 6.12
N THR A 181 0.71 -0.47 4.88
CA THR A 181 1.41 0.26 3.81
C THR A 181 0.66 0.20 2.48
N VAL A 182 0.82 1.23 1.65
CA VAL A 182 0.46 1.24 0.24
C VAL A 182 1.76 1.02 -0.54
N LEU A 183 1.82 -0.01 -1.38
CA LEU A 183 3.01 -0.35 -2.16
C LEU A 183 2.72 -0.15 -3.63
N ILE A 184 3.55 0.67 -4.29
CA ILE A 184 3.51 0.85 -5.75
C ILE A 184 4.90 0.61 -6.29
N GLY A 185 5.06 -0.49 -7.04
CA GLY A 185 6.31 -0.86 -7.70
C GLY A 185 6.18 -0.76 -9.21
N ALA A 186 7.19 -0.19 -9.88
CA ALA A 186 7.31 -0.26 -11.34
C ALA A 186 8.50 -1.14 -11.72
N PHE A 187 8.29 -1.97 -12.73
CA PHE A 187 9.28 -2.91 -13.23
C PHE A 187 9.28 -2.93 -14.76
N HIS A 188 10.40 -3.36 -15.32
CA HIS A 188 10.56 -3.49 -16.76
C HIS A 188 9.84 -4.74 -17.28
N ARG A 189 8.94 -4.60 -18.26
CA ARG A 189 8.06 -5.70 -18.70
C ARG A 189 8.82 -6.92 -19.23
N LEU A 190 9.91 -6.69 -19.95
CA LEU A 190 10.66 -7.79 -20.59
C LEU A 190 11.60 -8.51 -19.63
N SER A 191 12.26 -7.78 -18.72
CA SER A 191 13.28 -8.37 -17.84
C SER A 191 12.74 -8.73 -16.45
N GLY A 192 11.56 -8.21 -16.09
CA GLY A 192 11.01 -8.32 -14.74
C GLY A 192 11.76 -7.49 -13.69
N THR A 193 12.75 -6.68 -14.10
CA THR A 193 13.61 -5.95 -13.16
C THR A 193 12.85 -4.78 -12.53
N PRO A 194 12.78 -4.67 -11.19
CA PRO A 194 12.19 -3.50 -10.54
C PRO A 194 13.08 -2.26 -10.77
N VAL A 195 12.46 -1.12 -11.07
CA VAL A 195 13.17 0.14 -11.41
C VAL A 195 12.69 1.34 -10.59
N LEU A 196 11.52 1.26 -9.98
CA LEU A 196 10.96 2.28 -9.10
C LEU A 196 10.10 1.60 -8.03
N GLY A 197 10.13 2.12 -6.82
CA GLY A 197 9.26 1.69 -5.73
C GLY A 197 8.88 2.87 -4.85
N VAL A 198 7.61 2.93 -4.46
CA VAL A 198 7.08 3.84 -3.46
C VAL A 198 6.40 3.02 -2.36
N ILE A 199 6.79 3.28 -1.12
CA ILE A 199 6.15 2.77 0.09
C ILE A 199 5.53 3.97 0.79
N ASN A 200 4.21 4.03 0.85
CA ASN A 200 3.50 5.01 1.66
C ASN A 200 2.92 4.32 2.90
N GLN A 201 3.35 4.73 4.09
CA GLN A 201 2.82 4.27 5.36
C GLN A 201 1.77 5.28 5.84
N PRO A 202 0.46 5.02 5.71
CA PRO A 202 -0.56 6.05 5.96
C PRO A 202 -0.65 6.46 7.43
N PHE A 203 -0.31 5.54 8.34
CA PHE A 203 -0.47 5.66 9.80
C PHE A 203 0.89 5.59 10.51
N CYS A 204 1.81 6.50 10.18
CA CYS A 204 3.15 6.49 10.76
C CYS A 204 3.20 7.10 12.17
N GLN A 205 2.52 8.23 12.38
CA GLN A 205 2.47 8.93 13.65
C GLN A 205 1.06 9.45 13.92
N GLN A 206 0.62 9.37 15.18
CA GLN A 206 -0.68 9.87 15.61
C GLN A 206 -0.51 11.14 16.44
N PHE A 207 -1.12 12.23 15.98
CA PHE A 207 -1.22 13.50 16.69
C PHE A 207 -2.68 13.79 17.01
N ALA A 208 -3.08 13.57 18.28
CA ALA A 208 -4.48 13.58 18.70
C ALA A 208 -5.33 12.63 17.82
N ASP A 209 -6.33 13.16 17.12
CA ASP A 209 -7.24 12.37 16.27
C ASP A 209 -6.78 12.31 14.80
N ARG A 210 -5.59 12.84 14.49
CA ARG A 210 -5.05 12.88 13.13
C ARG A 210 -3.85 11.95 12.99
N TRP A 211 -3.86 11.19 11.91
CA TRP A 211 -2.71 10.40 11.47
C TRP A 211 -1.88 11.17 10.45
N GLU A 212 -0.57 11.14 10.64
CA GLU A 212 0.41 11.56 9.67
C GLU A 212 1.10 10.36 9.05
N GLY A 213 1.21 10.40 7.72
CA GLY A 213 1.84 9.34 6.94
C GLY A 213 3.32 9.61 6.71
N LYS A 214 4.00 8.60 6.17
CA LYS A 214 5.40 8.68 5.76
C LYS A 214 5.58 8.03 4.41
N ILE A 215 6.29 8.70 3.51
CA ILE A 215 6.57 8.21 2.16
C ILE A 215 8.06 7.94 2.01
N LEU A 216 8.39 6.72 1.59
CA LEU A 216 9.71 6.37 1.08
C LEU A 216 9.59 6.06 -0.39
N TRP A 217 10.62 6.42 -1.14
CA TRP A 217 10.69 6.10 -2.55
C TRP A 217 12.14 5.83 -2.96
N GLY A 218 12.28 5.04 -4.01
CA GLY A 218 13.56 4.78 -4.66
C GLY A 218 13.33 4.50 -6.14
N PHE A 219 14.25 4.95 -6.98
CA PHE A 219 14.27 4.60 -8.40
C PHE A 219 15.70 4.48 -8.90
N GLY A 220 15.88 3.75 -9.99
CA GLY A 220 17.17 3.56 -10.64
C GLY A 220 17.43 2.10 -10.97
N ARG A 221 18.65 1.84 -11.43
CA ARG A 221 19.15 0.50 -11.73
C ARG A 221 20.48 0.32 -11.02
N GLU A 222 20.67 -0.84 -10.41
CA GLU A 222 21.94 -1.36 -9.83
C GLU A 222 22.89 -0.28 -9.27
N ASN A 223 23.69 0.36 -10.13
CA ASN A 223 24.75 1.29 -9.75
C ASN A 223 24.33 2.77 -9.66
N ASN A 224 23.12 3.14 -10.07
CA ASN A 224 22.59 4.51 -10.05
C ASN A 224 21.22 4.54 -9.36
N LEU A 225 21.21 4.27 -8.06
CA LEU A 225 20.02 4.35 -7.22
C LEU A 225 19.87 5.75 -6.63
N THR A 226 18.70 6.34 -6.80
CA THR A 226 18.28 7.56 -6.11
C THR A 226 17.12 7.20 -5.19
N SER A 227 17.23 7.54 -3.91
CA SER A 227 16.19 7.19 -2.93
C SER A 227 16.04 8.26 -1.87
N HIS A 228 14.81 8.43 -1.38
CA HIS A 228 14.53 9.17 -0.16
C HIS A 228 14.42 8.21 1.02
N ILE A 229 15.58 7.91 1.61
CA ILE A 229 15.69 7.17 2.86
C ILE A 229 16.34 8.13 3.85
N LEU A 230 15.64 8.45 4.93
CA LEU A 230 16.22 9.23 6.03
C LEU A 230 17.42 8.44 6.56
N GLU A 231 18.63 9.01 6.47
CA GLU A 231 19.81 8.36 7.01
C GLU A 231 19.63 8.11 8.52
N PRO A 232 19.79 6.88 9.01
CA PRO A 232 19.88 6.66 10.44
C PRO A 232 21.18 7.24 10.95
N SER A 233 21.12 7.88 12.11
CA SER A 233 22.27 8.49 12.80
C SER A 233 23.28 7.48 13.34
N LEU A 234 23.02 6.16 13.29
CA LEU A 234 23.85 5.14 13.90
C LEU A 234 24.03 3.89 13.02
N PRO A 235 25.25 3.35 12.91
CA PRO A 235 25.48 2.07 12.25
C PRO A 235 24.85 0.93 13.06
N GLN A 236 24.00 0.13 12.42
CA GLN A 236 23.41 -1.06 13.04
C GLN A 236 24.44 -2.18 13.14
N THR A 237 24.93 -2.42 14.36
CA THR A 237 25.67 -3.64 14.74
C THR A 237 24.76 -4.72 15.33
N ASN A 238 23.43 -4.55 15.21
CA ASN A 238 22.48 -5.44 15.87
C ASN A 238 22.10 -6.59 14.94
N LYS A 239 22.40 -7.83 15.34
CA LYS A 239 21.88 -9.08 14.76
C LYS A 239 20.35 -9.18 14.97
N LEU A 240 19.57 -8.28 14.39
CA LEU A 240 18.13 -8.17 14.57
C LEU A 240 17.45 -8.54 13.25
N VAL A 241 16.54 -9.52 13.29
CA VAL A 241 15.80 -10.01 12.14
C VAL A 241 14.31 -9.84 12.40
N VAL A 242 13.60 -9.33 11.40
CA VAL A 242 12.13 -9.29 11.40
C VAL A 242 11.57 -10.47 10.61
N LEU A 243 10.44 -11.02 11.05
CA LEU A 243 9.73 -12.11 10.38
C LEU A 243 8.22 -12.04 10.66
N SER A 244 7.44 -12.84 9.94
CA SER A 244 6.01 -13.02 10.20
C SER A 244 5.77 -13.88 11.45
N CYS A 245 4.70 -13.63 12.21
CA CYS A 245 4.31 -14.52 13.31
C CYS A 245 4.02 -15.96 12.84
N SER A 246 3.55 -16.11 11.59
CA SER A 246 3.27 -17.38 10.93
C SER A 246 4.51 -18.17 10.49
N GLU A 247 5.72 -17.62 10.67
CA GLU A 247 6.96 -18.33 10.31
C GLU A 247 7.15 -19.60 11.16
N SER A 248 7.77 -20.61 10.56
CA SER A 248 8.01 -21.91 11.16
C SER A 248 8.90 -21.83 12.40
N ALA A 249 8.59 -22.67 13.41
CA ALA A 249 9.39 -22.78 14.62
C ALA A 249 10.84 -23.23 14.32
N GLU A 250 11.04 -24.00 13.24
CA GLU A 250 12.36 -24.42 12.78
C GLU A 250 13.22 -23.23 12.33
N VAL A 251 12.68 -22.34 11.49
CA VAL A 251 13.38 -21.13 11.04
C VAL A 251 13.71 -20.23 12.22
N LYS A 252 12.74 -20.00 13.13
CA LYS A 252 12.96 -19.21 14.36
C LYS A 252 14.07 -19.81 15.23
N SER A 253 14.10 -21.13 15.39
CA SER A 253 15.12 -21.83 16.16
C SER A 253 16.52 -21.69 15.54
N ARG A 254 16.65 -21.89 14.22
CA ARG A 254 17.93 -21.76 13.50
C ARG A 254 18.50 -20.35 13.57
N LEU A 255 17.66 -19.32 13.40
CA LEU A 255 18.10 -17.93 13.51
C LEU A 255 18.55 -17.60 14.94
N THR A 256 17.80 -18.04 15.95
CA THR A 256 18.17 -17.83 17.36
C THR A 256 19.48 -18.53 17.69
N ALA A 257 19.69 -19.76 17.22
CA ALA A 257 20.94 -20.50 17.38
C ALA A 257 22.14 -19.81 16.68
N GLY A 258 21.90 -19.07 15.60
CA GLY A 258 22.88 -18.19 14.94
C GLY A 258 23.20 -16.89 15.71
N GLY A 259 22.54 -16.67 16.84
CA GLY A 259 22.69 -15.48 17.69
C GLY A 259 21.92 -14.26 17.19
N PHE A 260 20.89 -14.45 16.35
CA PHE A 260 19.99 -13.38 15.95
C PHE A 260 18.89 -13.17 17.00
N LYS A 261 18.56 -11.91 17.25
CA LYS A 261 17.35 -11.49 17.95
C LYS A 261 16.22 -11.39 16.94
N LEU A 262 15.04 -11.87 17.31
CA LEU A 262 13.88 -11.97 16.43
C LEU A 262 12.81 -10.95 16.85
N ILE A 263 12.22 -10.28 15.87
CA ILE A 263 11.01 -9.48 16.02
C ILE A 263 9.96 -10.04 15.08
N GLU A 264 8.78 -10.31 15.60
CA GLU A 264 7.61 -10.65 14.80
C GLU A 264 6.81 -9.38 14.51
N ALA A 265 6.51 -9.15 13.24
CA ALA A 265 5.71 -8.02 12.80
C ALA A 265 4.74 -8.37 11.67
N ALA A 266 3.56 -7.76 11.69
CA ALA A 266 2.57 -7.81 10.61
C ALA A 266 3.01 -6.96 9.41
N GLY A 267 2.36 -7.15 8.26
CA GLY A 267 2.59 -6.42 7.01
C GLY A 267 3.89 -6.78 6.29
N ALA A 268 3.81 -7.24 5.04
CA ALA A 268 5.01 -7.57 4.27
C ALA A 268 5.78 -6.30 3.89
N GLY A 269 5.06 -5.27 3.45
CA GLY A 269 5.57 -3.94 3.14
C GLY A 269 6.17 -3.26 4.35
N TYR A 270 5.53 -3.36 5.54
CA TYR A 270 6.11 -2.82 6.77
C TYR A 270 7.43 -3.49 7.17
N LYS A 271 7.53 -4.82 7.05
CA LYS A 271 8.79 -5.54 7.33
C LYS A 271 9.91 -5.11 6.37
N LEU A 272 9.60 -4.93 5.08
CA LEU A 272 10.54 -4.37 4.09
C LEU A 272 10.91 -2.91 4.42
N LEU A 273 9.95 -2.11 4.86
CA LEU A 273 10.17 -0.74 5.31
C LEU A 273 11.14 -0.69 6.49
N CYS A 274 11.04 -1.62 7.45
CA CYS A 274 11.99 -1.71 8.56
C CYS A 274 13.41 -2.04 8.11
N VAL A 275 13.57 -2.87 7.07
CA VAL A 275 14.89 -3.13 6.45
C VAL A 275 15.40 -1.88 5.73
N ALA A 276 14.55 -1.22 4.94
CA ALA A 276 14.91 -0.01 4.18
C ALA A 276 15.34 1.14 5.09
N LEU A 277 14.67 1.30 6.24
CA LEU A 277 15.01 2.27 7.29
C LEU A 277 16.19 1.85 8.16
N ARG A 278 16.79 0.66 7.91
CA ARG A 278 17.85 0.08 8.74
C ARG A 278 17.44 0.06 10.22
N LEU A 279 16.22 -0.41 10.51
CA LEU A 279 15.75 -0.75 11.86
C LEU A 279 16.07 -2.21 12.20
N VAL A 280 16.19 -3.05 11.17
CA VAL A 280 16.61 -4.46 11.28
C VAL A 280 17.62 -4.80 10.19
N SER A 281 18.40 -5.85 10.40
CA SER A 281 19.42 -6.31 9.44
C SER A 281 18.82 -7.10 8.28
N ALA A 282 17.72 -7.80 8.51
CA ALA A 282 17.09 -8.64 7.50
C ALA A 282 15.61 -8.86 7.79
N TYR A 283 14.86 -9.13 6.73
CA TYR A 283 13.52 -9.72 6.76
C TYR A 283 13.63 -11.15 6.22
N VAL A 284 13.10 -12.13 6.97
CA VAL A 284 13.02 -13.54 6.56
C VAL A 284 11.55 -13.93 6.41
N LEU A 285 11.24 -14.61 5.30
CA LEU A 285 9.91 -15.08 4.85
C LEU A 285 10.01 -16.48 4.24
#